data_AF-A0A3C1F9W4-F1
#
_entry.id   AF-A0A3C1F9W4-F1
#
_cell.length_a   1.000
_cell.length_b   1.000
_cell.length_c   1.000
_cell.angle_alpha   90.00
_cell.angle_beta   90.00
_cell.angle_gamma   90.00
#
_symmetry.space_group_name_H-M   'P 1'
#
loop_
_entity.id
_entity.type
_entity.pdbx_description
1 polymer ?
#
loop_
_entity_poly.entity_id
_entity_poly.type
_entity_poly.pdbx_seq_one_letter_code
_entity_poly.pdbx_strand_id
1 'polypeptide(L)'
;MVQFLKRVLTKKKGVTILEGLIALGLLALVAAGTFGVLLSVARKSGAPDIREEMVLAVERANDLLQMYPSEDMSDSKLYEQYANGMCGGSLIPSDVRVSDSAPLSLGTHNIKCMLPPLCDYSNSSFTYTVEKFSFTTPPYSADNMVTGYSEPKGHQVTFNITCNGFTL
;
A
#
# COMPACT_ATOMS: atom_id res chain seq x y z
N MET A 1 -15.14 -48.65 -39.16
CA MET A 1 -15.38 -48.07 -37.81
C MET A 1 -16.86 -47.77 -37.50
N VAL A 2 -17.79 -47.81 -38.48
CA VAL A 2 -19.22 -47.48 -38.27
C VAL A 2 -20.07 -48.68 -37.80
N GLN A 3 -19.63 -49.92 -38.07
CA GLN A 3 -20.39 -51.12 -37.70
C GLN A 3 -20.25 -51.54 -36.23
N PHE A 4 -19.19 -51.11 -35.54
CA PHE A 4 -18.99 -51.42 -34.12
C PHE A 4 -19.93 -50.59 -33.23
N LEU A 5 -20.17 -49.32 -33.59
CA LEU A 5 -21.12 -48.44 -32.90
C LEU A 5 -22.56 -48.98 -32.92
N LYS A 6 -23.00 -49.59 -34.04
CA LYS A 6 -24.36 -50.13 -34.18
C LYS A 6 -24.65 -51.33 -33.28
N ARG A 7 -23.64 -52.10 -32.85
CA ARG A 7 -23.84 -53.25 -31.96
C ARG A 7 -23.89 -52.90 -30.48
N VAL A 8 -23.38 -51.72 -30.08
CA VAL A 8 -23.40 -51.29 -28.68
C VAL A 8 -24.75 -50.66 -28.31
N LEU A 9 -25.49 -50.11 -29.28
CA LEU A 9 -26.74 -49.38 -29.05
C LEU A 9 -28.00 -50.26 -28.87
N THR A 10 -27.93 -51.59 -29.01
CA THR A 10 -29.13 -52.46 -29.00
C THR A 10 -29.35 -53.28 -27.73
N LYS A 11 -28.50 -53.16 -26.71
CA LYS A 11 -28.75 -53.78 -25.39
C LYS A 11 -29.20 -52.73 -24.38
N LYS A 12 -30.39 -52.93 -23.78
CA LYS A 12 -31.01 -52.16 -22.68
C LYS A 12 -30.14 -51.95 -21.41
N LYS A 13 -28.87 -52.36 -21.41
CA LYS A 13 -27.85 -52.07 -20.37
C LYS A 13 -27.01 -50.81 -20.67
N GLY A 14 -27.19 -50.15 -21.83
CA GLY A 14 -26.40 -48.99 -22.24
C GLY A 14 -26.69 -47.69 -21.46
N VAL A 15 -27.86 -47.58 -20.81
CA VAL A 15 -28.27 -46.38 -20.06
C VAL A 15 -27.37 -46.16 -18.84
N THR A 16 -26.98 -47.24 -18.14
CA THR A 16 -26.19 -47.16 -16.90
C THR A 16 -24.74 -46.72 -17.12
N ILE A 17 -24.15 -47.07 -18.26
CA ILE A 17 -22.77 -46.66 -18.61
C ILE A 17 -22.75 -45.21 -19.08
N LEU A 18 -23.75 -44.80 -19.86
CA LEU A 18 -23.86 -43.42 -20.35
C LEU A 18 -24.08 -42.44 -19.20
N GLU A 19 -24.96 -42.79 -18.25
CA GLU A 19 -25.25 -41.97 -17.07
C GLU A 19 -24.01 -41.84 -16.17
N GLY A 20 -23.23 -42.91 -16.01
CA GLY A 20 -21.94 -42.87 -15.30
C GLY A 20 -20.91 -41.96 -15.97
N LEU A 21 -20.85 -41.95 -17.31
CA LEU A 21 -19.96 -41.04 -18.06
C LEU A 21 -20.36 -39.57 -17.93
N ILE A 22 -21.66 -39.28 -17.95
CA ILE A 22 -22.17 -37.92 -17.74
C ILE A 22 -21.88 -37.46 -16.32
N ALA A 23 -22.10 -38.31 -15.31
CA ALA A 23 -21.79 -37.99 -13.92
C ALA A 23 -20.29 -37.71 -13.72
N LEU A 24 -19.42 -38.53 -14.33
CA LEU A 24 -17.97 -38.35 -14.23
C LEU A 24 -17.50 -37.06 -14.93
N GLY A 25 -18.10 -36.70 -16.06
CA GLY A 25 -17.85 -35.43 -16.76
C GLY A 25 -18.28 -34.20 -15.93
N LEU A 26 -19.46 -34.25 -15.31
CA LEU A 26 -19.94 -33.19 -14.43
C LEU A 26 -19.05 -33.03 -13.19
N LEU A 27 -18.59 -34.14 -12.61
CA LEU A 27 -17.71 -34.12 -11.44
C LEU A 27 -16.34 -33.52 -11.78
N ALA A 28 -15.79 -33.85 -12.95
CA ALA A 28 -14.56 -33.23 -13.45
C ALA A 28 -14.70 -31.72 -13.68
N LEU A 29 -15.85 -31.28 -14.20
CA LEU A 29 -16.12 -29.86 -14.44
C LEU A 29 -16.25 -29.08 -13.13
N VAL A 30 -16.96 -29.64 -12.14
CA VAL A 30 -17.06 -29.05 -10.80
C VAL A 30 -15.69 -28.95 -10.14
N ALA A 31 -14.87 -30.02 -10.22
CA ALA A 31 -13.51 -30.00 -9.69
C ALA A 31 -12.64 -28.95 -10.39
N ALA A 32 -12.67 -28.86 -11.72
CA ALA A 32 -11.94 -27.83 -12.45
C ALA A 32 -12.38 -26.41 -12.06
N GLY A 33 -13.68 -26.20 -11.84
CA GLY A 33 -14.24 -24.94 -11.36
C GLY A 33 -13.73 -24.56 -9.96
N THR A 34 -13.75 -25.50 -9.00
CA THR A 34 -13.28 -25.23 -7.64
C THR A 34 -11.78 -24.97 -7.59
N PHE A 35 -10.96 -25.73 -8.34
CA PHE A 35 -9.52 -25.48 -8.45
C PHE A 35 -9.21 -24.14 -9.12
N GLY A 36 -9.98 -23.74 -10.14
CA GLY A 36 -9.84 -22.43 -10.78
C GLY A 36 -10.06 -21.26 -9.82
N VAL A 37 -11.08 -21.37 -8.95
CA VAL A 37 -11.34 -20.37 -7.90
C VAL A 37 -10.25 -20.38 -6.83
N LEU A 38 -9.82 -21.56 -6.36
CA LEU A 38 -8.76 -21.64 -5.35
C LEU A 38 -7.43 -21.07 -5.87
N LEU A 39 -7.06 -21.33 -7.13
CA LEU A 39 -5.85 -20.79 -7.74
C LEU A 39 -5.94 -19.28 -7.98
N SER A 40 -7.12 -18.73 -8.27
CA SER A 40 -7.29 -17.28 -8.43
C SER A 40 -7.16 -16.55 -7.08
N VAL A 41 -7.70 -17.14 -6.00
CA VAL A 41 -7.54 -16.60 -4.64
C VAL A 41 -6.09 -16.74 -4.15
N ALA A 42 -5.41 -17.86 -4.45
CA ALA A 42 -4.03 -18.08 -4.03
C ALA A 42 -3.02 -17.08 -4.64
N ARG A 43 -3.25 -16.59 -5.87
CA ARG A 43 -2.41 -15.52 -6.44
C ARG A 43 -2.60 -14.17 -5.75
N LYS A 44 -3.77 -13.93 -5.15
CA LYS A 44 -4.08 -12.71 -4.41
C LYS A 44 -3.62 -12.75 -2.95
N SER A 45 -3.33 -13.94 -2.42
CA SER A 45 -2.83 -14.13 -1.06
C SER A 45 -1.31 -14.32 -0.97
N GLY A 46 -0.56 -13.98 -2.02
CA GLY A 46 0.89 -13.83 -1.88
C GLY A 46 1.13 -12.84 -0.74
N ALA A 47 2.00 -13.21 0.21
CA ALA A 47 2.35 -12.32 1.31
C ALA A 47 2.63 -10.92 0.76
N PRO A 48 2.14 -9.85 1.43
CA PRO A 48 2.31 -8.50 0.92
C PRO A 48 3.79 -8.28 0.62
N ASP A 49 4.08 -7.83 -0.61
CA ASP A 49 5.45 -7.59 -1.02
C ASP A 49 6.03 -6.52 -0.09
N ILE A 50 7.28 -6.69 0.34
CA ILE A 50 7.97 -5.74 1.22
C ILE A 50 7.88 -4.33 0.62
N ARG A 51 7.95 -4.23 -0.72
CA ARG A 51 7.77 -2.97 -1.45
C ARG A 51 6.39 -2.35 -1.28
N GLU A 52 5.32 -3.14 -1.32
CA GLU A 52 3.95 -2.64 -1.20
C GLU A 52 3.68 -2.08 0.20
N GLU A 53 4.15 -2.78 1.23
CA GLU A 53 4.04 -2.32 2.63
C GLU A 53 4.90 -1.08 2.90
N MET A 54 6.09 -0.98 2.29
CA MET A 54 6.91 0.23 2.36
C MET A 54 6.21 1.43 1.70
N VAL A 55 5.58 1.25 0.54
CA VAL A 55 4.81 2.31 -0.12
C VAL A 55 3.64 2.75 0.76
N LEU A 56 2.89 1.80 1.34
CA LEU A 56 1.79 2.10 2.24
C LEU A 56 2.25 2.87 3.49
N ALA A 57 3.44 2.55 4.02
CA ALA A 57 4.02 3.30 5.15
C ALA A 57 4.38 4.74 4.77
N VAL A 58 4.90 4.97 3.56
CA VAL A 58 5.17 6.31 3.01
C VAL A 58 3.88 7.09 2.82
N GLU A 59 2.84 6.47 2.26
CA GLU A 59 1.53 7.11 2.09
C GLU A 59 0.92 7.54 3.43
N ARG A 60 0.97 6.66 4.45
CA ARG A 60 0.50 7.01 5.80
C ARG A 60 1.29 8.16 6.42
N ALA A 61 2.62 8.17 6.26
CA ALA A 61 3.45 9.26 6.76
C ALA A 61 3.12 10.59 6.05
N ASN A 62 2.87 10.54 4.74
CA ASN A 62 2.45 11.70 3.96
C ASN A 62 1.07 12.22 4.39
N ASP A 63 0.10 11.35 4.62
CA ASP A 63 -1.23 11.74 5.10
C ASP A 63 -1.17 12.40 6.48
N LEU A 64 -0.30 11.90 7.37
CA LEU A 64 -0.05 12.54 8.66
C LEU A 64 0.61 13.91 8.50
N LEU A 65 1.61 14.05 7.62
CA LEU A 65 2.26 15.35 7.38
C LEU A 65 1.29 16.41 6.84
N GLN A 66 0.32 16.02 6.03
CA GLN A 66 -0.73 16.93 5.54
C GLN A 66 -1.64 17.48 6.65
N MET A 67 -1.68 16.83 7.82
CA MET A 67 -2.43 17.34 8.96
C MET A 67 -1.74 18.52 9.66
N TYR A 68 -0.45 18.75 9.38
CA TYR A 68 0.31 19.85 9.96
C TYR A 68 0.24 21.08 9.05
N PRO A 69 -0.32 22.20 9.52
CA PRO A 69 -0.49 23.41 8.72
C PRO A 69 0.77 24.30 8.67
N SER A 70 1.73 24.14 9.59
CA SER A 70 2.93 25.01 9.69
C SER A 70 4.04 24.40 10.54
N GLU A 71 5.28 24.91 10.37
CA GLU A 71 6.47 24.51 11.13
C GLU A 71 6.30 24.71 12.66
N ASP A 72 5.62 25.78 13.10
CA ASP A 72 5.52 26.20 14.50
C ASP A 72 4.15 25.90 15.13
N MET A 73 3.69 24.65 15.04
CA MET A 73 2.42 24.28 15.69
C MET A 73 2.64 23.78 17.12
N SER A 74 2.97 24.69 18.04
CA SER A 74 2.84 24.43 19.48
C SER A 74 1.40 24.71 19.94
N ASP A 75 0.73 23.68 20.44
CA ASP A 75 -0.20 23.79 21.58
C ASP A 75 -1.65 24.31 21.44
N SER A 76 -2.37 24.27 20.30
CA SER A 76 -3.81 24.60 20.41
C SER A 76 -4.86 23.91 19.54
N LYS A 77 -4.50 23.17 18.48
CA LYS A 77 -5.53 22.49 17.65
C LYS A 77 -5.18 21.09 17.15
N LEU A 78 -3.98 20.61 17.40
CA LEU A 78 -3.61 19.25 17.03
C LEU A 78 -4.16 18.30 18.12
N TYR A 79 -4.72 17.15 17.72
CA TYR A 79 -5.09 16.13 18.70
C TYR A 79 -3.87 15.79 19.56
N GLU A 80 -4.07 15.63 20.88
CA GLU A 80 -3.03 15.39 21.90
C GLU A 80 -2.02 14.29 21.49
N GLN A 81 -2.47 13.32 20.68
CA GLN A 81 -1.69 12.21 20.14
C GLN A 81 -0.63 12.63 19.11
N TYR A 82 -0.74 13.81 18.50
CA TYR A 82 0.18 14.32 17.47
C TYR A 82 1.01 15.50 17.96
N ALA A 83 0.75 16.00 19.18
CA ALA A 83 1.48 17.12 19.78
C ALA A 83 2.98 16.83 19.93
N ASN A 84 3.36 15.56 19.97
CA ASN A 84 4.74 15.09 20.11
C ASN A 84 5.35 14.60 18.78
N GLY A 85 4.80 15.00 17.62
CA GLY A 85 5.23 14.52 16.31
C GLY A 85 4.36 13.42 15.73
N MET A 86 4.69 12.94 14.53
CA MET A 86 3.97 11.87 13.82
C MET A 86 3.97 10.53 14.54
N CYS A 87 5.04 10.26 15.29
CA CYS A 87 5.21 9.09 16.12
C CYS A 87 4.47 9.19 17.45
N GLY A 88 3.93 10.37 17.81
CA GLY A 88 2.91 10.53 18.85
C GLY A 88 3.23 9.95 20.23
N GLY A 89 4.49 9.79 20.58
CA GLY A 89 4.89 9.06 21.79
C GLY A 89 4.52 7.57 21.80
N SER A 90 4.32 6.98 20.61
CA SER A 90 4.00 5.56 20.40
C SER A 90 4.99 4.64 21.11
N LEU A 91 4.56 3.40 21.34
CA LEU A 91 5.18 2.27 22.03
C LEU A 91 6.47 1.77 21.34
N ILE A 92 7.29 2.69 20.89
CA ILE A 92 8.57 2.42 20.27
C ILE A 92 9.51 2.01 21.41
N PRO A 93 10.24 0.90 21.29
CA PRO A 93 11.25 0.51 22.26
C PRO A 93 12.16 1.71 22.56
N SER A 94 12.52 1.91 23.83
CA SER A 94 13.31 3.06 24.31
C SER A 94 14.64 3.26 23.56
N ASP A 95 15.10 2.21 22.89
CA ASP A 95 16.34 2.15 22.10
C ASP A 95 16.19 2.76 20.69
N VAL A 96 14.96 2.99 20.23
CA VAL A 96 14.68 3.56 18.91
C VAL A 96 14.51 5.06 19.07
N ARG A 97 15.57 5.80 18.73
CA ARG A 97 15.54 7.26 18.69
C ARG A 97 14.70 7.75 17.52
N VAL A 98 13.66 8.51 17.84
CA VAL A 98 12.82 9.25 16.88
C VAL A 98 13.10 10.73 17.06
N SER A 99 13.08 11.45 15.95
CA SER A 99 13.25 12.90 15.91
C SER A 99 12.21 13.46 14.96
N ASP A 100 11.03 13.76 15.48
CA ASP A 100 9.88 14.26 14.71
C ASP A 100 9.02 15.25 15.49
N SER A 101 9.51 15.81 16.60
CA SER A 101 8.76 16.74 17.46
C SER A 101 8.33 18.04 16.75
N ALA A 102 8.94 18.35 15.60
CA ALA A 102 8.56 19.45 14.73
C ALA A 102 8.48 18.94 13.28
N PRO A 103 7.36 18.28 12.88
CA PRO A 103 7.32 17.46 11.67
C PRO A 103 7.62 18.21 10.37
N LEU A 104 7.32 19.51 10.31
CA LEU A 104 7.55 20.33 9.12
C LEU A 104 8.83 21.18 9.19
N SER A 105 9.57 21.14 10.30
CA SER A 105 10.82 21.91 10.38
C SER A 105 11.84 21.40 9.35
N LEU A 106 12.71 22.29 8.87
CA LEU A 106 13.70 21.95 7.85
C LEU A 106 14.72 20.93 8.34
N GLY A 107 15.14 20.06 7.44
CA GLY A 107 16.15 19.05 7.69
C GLY A 107 15.58 17.63 7.70
N THR A 108 16.39 16.69 8.19
CA THR A 108 16.05 15.26 8.18
C THR A 108 15.45 14.85 9.52
N HIS A 109 14.29 14.21 9.41
CA HIS A 109 13.51 13.67 10.51
C HIS A 109 13.53 12.15 10.47
N ASN A 110 13.44 11.54 11.64
CA ASN A 110 13.44 10.10 11.79
C ASN A 110 12.10 9.64 12.36
N ILE A 111 11.38 8.85 11.56
CA ILE A 111 10.04 8.30 11.85
C ILE A 111 10.05 6.77 11.82
N LYS A 112 11.13 6.18 12.35
CA LYS A 112 11.30 4.73 12.46
C LYS A 112 10.13 4.00 13.13
N CYS A 113 9.30 4.71 13.90
CA CYS A 113 8.06 4.20 14.47
C CYS A 113 7.02 3.75 13.44
N MET A 114 7.07 4.29 12.22
CA MET A 114 6.14 3.99 11.14
C MET A 114 6.63 2.86 10.24
N LEU A 115 7.70 2.17 10.62
CA LEU A 115 8.17 1.00 9.88
C LEU A 115 7.08 -0.08 9.85
N PRO A 116 6.85 -0.71 8.68
CA PRO A 116 5.99 -1.87 8.59
C PRO A 116 6.41 -2.98 9.57
N PRO A 117 5.47 -3.78 10.08
CA PRO A 117 5.77 -4.86 11.05
C PRO A 117 6.67 -5.97 10.47
N LEU A 118 6.82 -6.02 9.14
CA LEU A 118 7.71 -6.95 8.43
C LEU A 118 9.18 -6.51 8.46
N CYS A 119 9.44 -5.25 8.83
CA CYS A 119 10.78 -4.67 8.86
C CYS A 119 11.41 -4.87 10.24
N ASP A 120 12.63 -5.40 10.27
CA ASP A 120 13.41 -5.48 11.51
C ASP A 120 13.94 -4.10 11.87
N TYR A 121 13.61 -3.63 13.07
CA TYR A 121 14.08 -2.34 13.60
C TYR A 121 15.60 -2.23 13.65
N SER A 122 16.36 -3.32 13.70
CA SER A 122 17.83 -3.24 13.74
C SER A 122 18.44 -2.90 12.37
N ASN A 123 17.85 -3.40 11.28
CA ASN A 123 18.36 -3.31 9.91
C ASN A 123 17.51 -2.41 8.99
N SER A 124 16.61 -1.64 9.58
CA SER A 124 15.65 -0.79 8.87
C SER A 124 15.71 0.65 9.37
N SER A 125 15.41 1.60 8.50
CA SER A 125 15.34 3.03 8.80
C SER A 125 14.19 3.67 8.05
N PHE A 126 13.51 4.62 8.66
CA PHE A 126 12.51 5.41 7.98
C PHE A 126 12.72 6.87 8.33
N THR A 127 13.11 7.65 7.34
CA THR A 127 13.43 9.07 7.48
C THR A 127 12.74 9.87 6.39
N TYR A 128 12.52 11.15 6.64
CA TYR A 128 12.12 12.09 5.60
C TYR A 128 12.89 13.39 5.75
N THR A 129 13.12 14.08 4.65
CA THR A 129 13.79 15.37 4.62
C THR A 129 12.82 16.43 4.16
N VAL A 130 12.75 17.53 4.90
CA VAL A 130 11.97 18.71 4.57
C VAL A 130 12.91 19.79 4.06
N GLU A 131 12.67 20.25 2.84
CA GLU A 131 13.42 21.32 2.20
C GLU A 131 12.49 22.47 1.82
N LYS A 132 13.03 23.70 1.75
CA LYS A 132 12.28 24.84 1.23
C LYS A 132 12.12 24.68 -0.27
N PHE A 133 10.88 24.73 -0.73
CA PHE A 133 10.56 24.72 -2.14
C PHE A 133 9.87 26.03 -2.51
N SER A 134 10.32 26.64 -3.59
CA SER A 134 9.71 27.85 -4.13
C SER A 134 9.28 27.52 -5.55
N PHE A 135 8.02 27.77 -5.87
CA PHE A 135 7.52 27.64 -7.22
C PHE A 135 6.97 28.98 -7.67
N THR A 136 7.23 29.34 -8.92
CA THR A 136 6.69 30.57 -9.51
C THR A 136 5.27 30.30 -10.01
N THR A 137 4.26 30.85 -9.35
CA THR A 137 2.90 30.92 -9.93
C THR A 137 2.61 32.30 -10.48
N PRO A 138 2.05 32.41 -11.70
CA PRO A 138 1.43 33.64 -12.14
C PRO A 138 0.14 33.87 -11.33
N PRO A 139 0.00 34.98 -10.58
CA PRO A 139 -1.26 35.39 -10.02
C PRO A 139 -2.16 35.91 -11.15
N TYR A 140 -3.42 35.47 -11.14
CA TYR A 140 -4.45 35.92 -12.09
C TYR A 140 -5.31 37.00 -11.43
N SER A 141 -5.51 38.13 -12.12
CA SER A 141 -6.51 39.15 -11.78
C SER A 141 -7.93 38.60 -11.89
N ALA A 142 -8.92 39.32 -11.35
CA ALA A 142 -10.35 39.09 -11.60
C ALA A 142 -10.70 39.12 -13.12
N ASP A 143 -9.87 39.80 -13.92
CA ASP A 143 -9.97 39.85 -15.38
C ASP A 143 -9.19 38.71 -16.09
N ASN A 144 -8.72 37.69 -15.36
CA ASN A 144 -7.87 36.60 -15.85
C ASN A 144 -6.53 37.04 -16.49
N MET A 145 -6.06 38.25 -16.21
CA MET A 145 -4.74 38.73 -16.66
C MET A 145 -3.66 38.48 -15.59
N VAL A 146 -2.45 38.10 -16.01
CA VAL A 146 -1.31 37.88 -15.11
C VAL A 146 -0.82 39.22 -14.56
N THR A 147 -0.89 39.41 -13.24
CA THR A 147 -0.58 40.70 -12.59
C THR A 147 0.80 40.78 -11.95
N GLY A 148 1.57 39.69 -11.98
CA GLY A 148 2.93 39.64 -11.44
C GLY A 148 3.47 38.21 -11.38
N TYR A 149 4.47 37.97 -10.54
CA TYR A 149 4.85 36.63 -10.09
C TYR A 149 4.91 36.70 -8.57
N SER A 150 4.10 35.90 -7.88
CA SER A 150 4.30 35.65 -6.46
C SER A 150 5.13 34.38 -6.31
N GLU A 151 6.03 34.36 -5.34
CA GLU A 151 6.78 33.17 -4.95
C GLU A 151 6.10 32.55 -3.71
N PRO A 152 5.06 31.71 -3.88
CA PRO A 152 4.60 30.87 -2.79
C PRO A 152 5.76 30.00 -2.29
N LYS A 153 6.01 30.08 -0.98
CA LYS A 153 6.96 29.24 -0.27
C LYS A 153 6.21 28.00 0.19
N GLY A 154 6.69 26.84 -0.22
CA GLY A 154 6.22 25.54 0.23
C GLY A 154 7.35 24.71 0.82
N HIS A 155 7.00 23.52 1.27
CA HIS A 155 7.94 22.51 1.71
C HIS A 155 7.95 21.37 0.70
N GLN A 156 9.13 20.96 0.25
CA GLN A 156 9.31 19.69 -0.44
C GLN A 156 9.68 18.65 0.60
N VAL A 157 8.90 17.58 0.64
CA VAL A 157 9.14 16.44 1.53
C VAL A 157 9.62 15.26 0.70
N THR A 158 10.78 14.72 1.06
CA THR A 158 11.34 13.52 0.43
C THR A 158 11.43 12.41 1.47
N PHE A 159 10.76 11.29 1.23
CA PHE A 159 10.81 10.11 2.10
C PHE A 159 11.93 9.17 1.66
N ASN A 160 12.55 8.53 2.64
CA ASN A 160 13.51 7.44 2.42
C ASN A 160 13.22 6.35 3.46
N ILE A 161 12.83 5.18 2.96
CA ILE A 161 12.53 4.03 3.79
C ILE A 161 13.43 2.86 3.39
N THR A 162 14.08 2.26 4.38
CA THR A 162 14.89 1.06 4.26
C THR A 162 14.27 -0.03 5.13
N CYS A 163 13.92 -1.17 4.56
CA CYS A 163 13.35 -2.32 5.24
C CYS A 163 14.19 -3.57 4.94
N ASN A 164 14.84 -4.15 5.95
CA ASN A 164 15.64 -5.37 5.82
C ASN A 164 16.67 -5.32 4.66
N GLY A 165 17.27 -4.14 4.42
CA GLY A 165 18.22 -3.91 3.32
C GLY A 165 17.61 -3.50 1.97
N PHE A 166 16.29 -3.47 1.82
CA PHE A 166 15.61 -2.90 0.65
C PHE A 166 15.33 -1.42 0.87
N THR A 167 15.67 -0.56 -0.09
CA THR A 167 15.46 0.90 -0.01
C THR A 167 14.44 1.37 -1.03
N LEU A 168 13.59 2.33 -0.65
CA LEU A 168 12.63 3.02 -1.51
C LEU A 168 12.70 4.53 -1.28
#